data_AF-T2IQ10-F1
#
_entry.id   AF-T2IQ10-F1
#
_cell.length_a   1.000
_cell.length_b   1.000
_cell.length_c   1.000
_cell.angle_alpha   90.00
_cell.angle_beta   90.00
_cell.angle_gamma   90.00
#
_symmetry.space_group_name_H-M   'P 1'
#
loop_
_entity.id
_entity.type
_entity.pdbx_description
1 polymer ?
#
loop_
_entity_poly.entity_id
_entity_poly.type
_entity_poly.pdbx_seq_one_letter_code
_entity_poly.pdbx_strand_id
1 'polypeptide(L)'
;MSFSKLIQGLTISSLVLTSSLTMNIAPSSSQSNNSDKVKFFCGETFDRASEEKIPATLVWIPQRQEHLRIIGWKSQYFYKEMTTEKRCQVVSEKFQNKYERGDLNYISFGENNGYPILCGVSNVGDPCDGDSQLFTLKHHADPKVIHTRLSQVLSGESSDMLMQSSGTQAYISFEKLLENMPVVDPVNNN
;
A
#
# COMPACT_ATOMS: atom_id res chain seq x y z
N MET A 1 -5.90 -52.61 -87.56
CA MET A 1 -6.75 -52.39 -86.37
C MET A 1 -5.93 -52.78 -85.14
N SER A 2 -6.07 -51.97 -84.09
CA SER A 2 -5.05 -51.65 -83.09
C SER A 2 -4.55 -52.81 -82.22
N PHE A 3 -3.26 -52.73 -81.87
CA PHE A 3 -2.47 -53.74 -81.17
C PHE A 3 -2.49 -53.61 -79.63
N SER A 4 -2.18 -54.74 -79.02
CA SER A 4 -2.26 -55.11 -77.61
C SER A 4 -1.22 -54.42 -76.69
N LYS A 5 -1.61 -54.36 -75.40
CA LYS A 5 -0.91 -54.26 -74.11
C LYS A 5 0.62 -54.33 -74.08
N LEU A 6 1.21 -53.57 -73.12
CA LEU A 6 2.39 -53.79 -72.24
C LEU A 6 2.94 -52.39 -71.87
N ILE A 7 3.42 -52.00 -70.67
CA ILE A 7 4.36 -52.59 -69.71
C ILE A 7 4.20 -51.91 -68.32
N GLN A 8 4.52 -52.67 -67.28
CA GLN A 8 4.64 -52.28 -65.87
C GLN A 8 5.95 -51.51 -65.56
N GLY A 9 5.88 -50.63 -64.56
CA GLY A 9 6.91 -50.49 -63.53
C GLY A 9 7.86 -49.30 -63.63
N LEU A 10 7.92 -48.47 -62.58
CA LEU A 10 9.17 -48.07 -61.91
C LEU A 10 8.88 -47.35 -60.58
N THR A 11 9.64 -47.75 -59.57
CA THR A 11 9.65 -47.40 -58.15
C THR A 11 10.10 -45.97 -57.86
N ILE A 12 9.67 -45.38 -56.73
CA ILE A 12 10.57 -44.76 -55.72
C ILE A 12 9.87 -44.85 -54.35
N SER A 13 10.54 -45.50 -53.42
CA SER A 13 10.24 -45.50 -51.99
C SER A 13 10.63 -44.13 -51.42
N SER A 14 9.68 -43.34 -50.94
CA SER A 14 9.97 -42.09 -50.23
C SER A 14 9.91 -42.31 -48.73
N LEU A 15 11.09 -42.43 -48.13
CA LEU A 15 11.31 -42.34 -46.69
C LEU A 15 10.96 -40.90 -46.25
N VAL A 16 9.86 -40.70 -45.54
CA VAL A 16 9.51 -39.38 -44.99
C VAL A 16 10.18 -39.26 -43.62
N LEU A 17 11.31 -38.54 -43.57
CA LEU A 17 11.91 -38.08 -42.32
C LEU A 17 11.04 -36.94 -41.78
N THR A 18 10.06 -37.25 -40.93
CA THR A 18 9.28 -36.22 -40.22
C THR A 18 10.10 -35.69 -39.05
N SER A 19 10.87 -34.63 -39.30
CA SER A 19 11.48 -33.82 -38.24
C SER A 19 10.38 -33.01 -37.54
N SER A 20 9.85 -33.53 -36.43
CA SER A 20 8.95 -32.78 -35.56
C SER A 20 9.73 -31.71 -34.81
N LEU A 21 9.58 -30.43 -35.21
CA LEU A 21 10.02 -29.30 -34.39
C LEU A 21 9.08 -29.21 -33.17
N THR A 22 9.54 -29.66 -32.01
CA THR A 22 8.92 -29.32 -30.74
C THR A 22 9.27 -27.88 -30.39
N MET A 23 8.34 -26.95 -30.60
CA MET A 23 8.45 -25.61 -30.03
C MET A 23 8.38 -25.73 -28.50
N ASN A 24 9.54 -25.67 -27.84
CA ASN A 24 9.63 -25.48 -26.41
C ASN A 24 9.13 -24.05 -26.09
N ILE A 25 7.84 -23.93 -25.79
CA ILE A 25 7.30 -22.71 -25.18
C ILE A 25 7.70 -22.78 -23.70
N ALA A 26 8.85 -22.22 -23.36
CA ALA A 26 9.16 -21.97 -21.96
C ALA A 26 8.08 -21.00 -21.42
N PRO A 27 7.40 -21.31 -20.30
CA PRO A 27 6.52 -20.34 -19.67
C PRO A 27 7.38 -19.16 -19.24
N SER A 28 7.19 -18.01 -19.88
CA SER A 28 7.68 -16.73 -19.39
C SER A 28 6.90 -16.42 -18.11
N SER A 29 7.46 -16.78 -16.96
CA SER A 29 7.03 -16.21 -15.70
C SER A 29 7.33 -14.72 -15.77
N SER A 30 6.30 -13.89 -15.89
CA SER A 30 6.43 -12.47 -15.61
C SER A 30 6.77 -12.36 -14.12
N GLN A 31 8.07 -12.30 -13.79
CA GLN A 31 8.48 -11.83 -12.47
C GLN A 31 8.05 -10.36 -12.39
N SER A 32 6.88 -10.13 -11.78
CA SER A 32 6.48 -8.82 -11.31
C SER A 32 7.59 -8.32 -10.39
N ASN A 33 8.42 -7.41 -10.86
CA ASN A 33 9.42 -6.76 -10.03
C ASN A 33 8.68 -6.10 -8.85
N ASN A 34 8.89 -6.59 -7.63
CA ASN A 34 8.36 -6.01 -6.39
C ASN A 34 8.95 -4.61 -6.10
N SER A 35 9.65 -3.98 -7.04
CA SER A 35 10.21 -2.62 -6.92
C SER A 35 9.17 -1.52 -7.17
N ASP A 36 8.06 -1.83 -7.85
CA ASP A 36 7.13 -0.81 -8.36
C ASP A 36 5.91 -0.59 -7.45
N LYS A 37 5.88 -1.28 -6.30
CA LYS A 37 4.80 -1.16 -5.30
C LYS A 37 5.17 -0.15 -4.23
N VAL A 38 4.17 0.58 -3.75
CA VAL A 38 4.28 1.42 -2.56
C VAL A 38 4.69 0.55 -1.36
N LYS A 39 5.63 1.05 -0.55
CA LYS A 39 6.15 0.34 0.63
C LYS A 39 6.10 1.20 1.87
N PHE A 40 5.50 0.67 2.92
CA PHE A 40 5.48 1.24 4.25
C PHE A 40 6.53 0.57 5.12
N PHE A 41 7.26 1.35 5.89
CA PHE A 41 8.30 0.85 6.77
C PHE A 41 8.48 1.76 7.97
N CYS A 42 9.15 1.24 8.99
CA CYS A 42 9.62 2.05 10.11
C CYS A 42 11.05 2.50 9.80
N GLY A 43 11.32 3.80 9.95
CA GLY A 43 12.65 4.38 9.82
C GLY A 43 12.80 5.59 10.72
N GLU A 44 13.90 6.32 10.56
CA GLU A 44 14.15 7.54 11.33
C GLU A 44 14.01 8.78 10.45
N THR A 45 13.52 9.87 11.04
CA THR A 45 13.43 11.19 10.40
C THR A 45 13.82 12.27 11.40
N PHE A 46 14.30 13.41 10.89
CA PHE A 46 14.64 14.56 11.73
C PHE A 46 13.39 15.41 11.99
N ASP A 47 13.04 15.59 13.26
CA ASP A 47 11.91 16.44 13.65
C ASP A 47 12.39 17.85 14.02
N ARG A 48 12.14 18.81 13.14
CA ARG A 48 12.60 20.20 13.31
C ARG A 48 12.09 20.86 14.60
N ALA A 49 10.94 20.42 15.14
CA ALA A 49 10.36 21.02 16.34
C ALA A 49 11.05 20.56 17.64
N SER A 50 11.62 19.35 17.69
CA SER A 50 12.46 18.90 18.81
C SER A 50 13.95 18.93 18.53
N GLU A 51 14.37 19.20 17.30
CA GLU A 51 15.78 19.14 16.87
C GLU A 51 16.41 17.75 17.08
N GLU A 52 15.61 16.69 16.99
CA GLU A 52 16.02 15.30 17.30
C GLU A 52 15.60 14.34 16.18
N LYS A 53 16.34 13.23 16.05
CA LYS A 53 15.90 12.09 15.24
C LYS A 53 14.85 11.31 16.01
N ILE A 54 13.76 10.94 15.32
CA ILE A 54 12.66 10.19 15.91
C ILE A 54 12.25 9.04 15.00
N PRO A 55 11.73 7.93 15.55
CA PRO A 55 11.11 6.89 14.75
C PRO A 55 9.92 7.45 13.97
N ALA A 56 9.73 7.00 12.75
CA ALA A 56 8.68 7.44 11.85
C ALA A 56 8.15 6.30 10.97
N THR A 57 6.83 6.29 10.81
CA THR A 57 6.19 5.49 9.77
C THR A 57 6.32 6.24 8.46
N LEU A 58 7.11 5.65 7.55
CA LEU A 58 7.46 6.21 6.26
C LEU A 58 6.81 5.40 5.14
N VAL A 59 6.60 6.05 4.00
CA VAL A 59 6.15 5.40 2.77
C VAL A 59 7.07 5.75 1.61
N TRP A 60 7.50 4.75 0.85
CA TRP A 60 8.18 4.91 -0.43
C TRP A 60 7.17 4.86 -1.57
N ILE A 61 7.17 5.89 -2.42
CA ILE A 61 6.31 6.01 -3.60
C ILE A 61 7.17 5.87 -4.87
N PRO A 62 7.24 4.68 -5.49
CA PRO A 62 8.12 4.44 -6.65
C PRO A 62 7.88 5.41 -7.82
N GLN A 63 6.62 5.79 -8.06
CA GLN A 63 6.24 6.68 -9.16
C GLN A 63 6.83 8.09 -9.01
N ARG A 64 7.04 8.54 -7.77
CA ARG A 64 7.62 9.86 -7.46
C ARG A 64 9.10 9.79 -7.11
N GLN A 65 9.61 8.59 -6.83
CA GLN A 65 10.93 8.37 -6.25
C GLN A 65 11.14 9.12 -4.92
N GLU A 66 10.08 9.19 -4.10
CA GLU A 66 10.05 9.98 -2.87
C GLU A 66 9.68 9.12 -1.65
N HIS A 67 10.21 9.52 -0.49
CA HIS A 67 9.74 9.06 0.80
C HIS A 67 8.87 10.13 1.45
N LEU A 68 7.71 9.72 1.98
CA LEU A 68 6.81 10.60 2.71
C LEU A 68 6.72 10.17 4.17
N ARG A 69 6.60 11.14 5.08
CA ARG A 69 6.39 10.88 6.52
C ARG A 69 4.90 10.83 6.83
N ILE A 70 4.38 9.63 7.12
CA ILE A 70 2.99 9.45 7.58
C ILE A 70 2.84 9.83 9.06
N ILE A 71 3.74 9.32 9.91
CA ILE A 71 3.68 9.53 11.38
C ILE A 71 5.10 9.69 11.92
N GLY A 72 5.32 10.65 12.83
CA GLY A 72 6.52 10.65 13.68
C GLY A 72 6.19 10.36 15.15
N TRP A 73 6.93 9.44 15.75
CA TRP A 73 6.63 8.86 17.05
C TRP A 73 7.40 9.54 18.18
N LYS A 74 6.79 10.61 18.73
CA LYS A 74 7.35 11.38 19.88
C LYS A 74 6.64 11.12 21.20
N SER A 75 5.36 10.76 21.14
CA SER A 75 4.51 10.71 22.33
C SER A 75 4.83 9.49 23.18
N GLN A 76 5.19 9.75 24.44
CA GLN A 76 5.41 8.74 25.47
C GLN A 76 4.10 8.29 26.17
N TYR A 77 2.93 8.71 25.66
CA TYR A 77 1.62 8.45 26.29
C TYR A 77 1.34 6.96 26.51
N PHE A 78 1.79 6.12 25.57
CA PHE A 78 1.65 4.66 25.63
C PHE A 78 2.99 3.95 25.88
N TYR A 79 4.01 4.66 26.41
CA TYR A 79 5.37 4.11 26.49
C TYR A 79 5.48 2.88 27.38
N LYS A 80 4.69 2.82 28.47
CA LYS A 80 4.70 1.68 29.39
C LYS A 80 4.19 0.41 28.72
N GLU A 81 3.27 0.55 27.78
CA GLU A 81 2.65 -0.53 27.02
C GLU A 81 3.46 -0.85 25.76
N MET A 82 4.01 0.17 25.10
CA MET A 82 4.77 0.04 23.85
C MET A 82 5.67 1.27 23.58
N THR A 83 6.96 1.02 23.37
CA THR A 83 7.93 2.07 23.03
C THR A 83 7.59 2.74 21.70
N THR A 84 8.08 3.98 21.49
CA THR A 84 7.89 4.72 20.22
C THR A 84 8.41 3.95 19.01
N GLU A 85 9.56 3.29 19.15
CA GLU A 85 10.15 2.41 18.13
C GLU A 85 9.24 1.20 17.84
N LYS A 86 8.75 0.53 18.88
CA LYS A 86 7.87 -0.63 18.67
C LYS A 86 6.54 -0.24 18.03
N ARG A 87 5.99 0.92 18.40
CA ARG A 87 4.79 1.48 17.76
C ARG A 87 5.03 1.75 16.27
N CYS A 88 6.18 2.35 15.95
CA CYS A 88 6.58 2.58 14.57
C CYS A 88 6.57 1.30 13.73
N GLN A 89 7.20 0.23 14.22
CA GLN A 89 7.24 -1.06 13.55
C GLN A 89 5.84 -1.65 13.33
N VAL A 90 5.05 -1.76 14.40
CA VAL A 90 3.70 -2.37 14.35
C VAL A 90 2.77 -1.60 13.43
N VAL A 91 2.82 -0.27 13.48
CA VAL A 91 1.91 0.56 12.70
C VAL A 91 2.34 0.57 11.23
N SER A 92 3.63 0.68 10.93
CA SER A 92 4.13 0.56 9.55
C SER A 92 3.75 -0.79 8.92
N GLU A 93 3.85 -1.89 9.67
CA GLU A 93 3.42 -3.21 9.22
C GLU A 93 1.90 -3.26 8.95
N LYS A 94 1.07 -2.67 9.82
CA LYS A 94 -0.38 -2.57 9.59
C LYS A 94 -0.71 -1.79 8.31
N PHE A 95 -0.02 -0.68 8.05
CA PHE A 95 -0.17 0.07 6.81
C PHE A 95 0.21 -0.78 5.60
N GLN A 96 1.36 -1.46 5.64
CA GLN A 96 1.80 -2.36 4.55
C GLN A 96 0.75 -3.45 4.29
N ASN A 97 0.33 -4.16 5.34
CA ASN A 97 -0.62 -5.27 5.22
C ASN A 97 -1.99 -4.83 4.73
N LYS A 98 -2.46 -3.64 5.10
CA LYS A 98 -3.73 -3.11 4.57
C LYS A 98 -3.59 -2.66 3.12
N TYR A 99 -2.50 -1.98 2.77
CA TYR A 99 -2.23 -1.57 1.39
C TYR A 99 -2.16 -2.78 0.45
N GLU A 100 -1.42 -3.83 0.81
CA GLU A 100 -1.29 -5.04 -0.01
C GLU A 100 -2.60 -5.80 -0.20
N ARG A 101 -3.53 -5.70 0.76
CA ARG A 101 -4.86 -6.31 0.69
C ARG A 101 -5.91 -5.46 -0.03
N GLY A 102 -5.59 -4.20 -0.37
CA GLY A 102 -6.56 -3.25 -0.91
C GLY A 102 -7.50 -2.66 0.16
N ASP A 103 -7.14 -2.77 1.44
CA ASP A 103 -7.90 -2.28 2.60
C ASP A 103 -7.42 -0.90 3.07
N LEU A 104 -6.86 -0.09 2.16
CA LEU A 104 -6.30 1.23 2.46
C LEU A 104 -6.64 2.25 1.35
N ASN A 105 -7.85 2.19 0.83
CA ASN A 105 -8.31 3.18 -0.15
C ASN A 105 -8.72 4.48 0.54
N TYR A 106 -9.26 4.35 1.75
CA TYR A 106 -9.70 5.47 2.58
C TYR A 106 -9.15 5.37 4.00
N ILE A 107 -8.94 6.53 4.59
CA ILE A 107 -8.65 6.72 6.01
C ILE A 107 -9.92 7.22 6.69
N SER A 108 -10.20 6.65 7.87
CA SER A 108 -11.37 7.01 8.67
C SER A 108 -11.06 7.01 10.17
N PHE A 109 -12.01 7.50 10.99
CA PHE A 109 -11.83 7.76 12.42
C PHE A 109 -12.92 7.16 13.26
N GLY A 110 -12.59 6.26 14.18
CA GLY A 110 -13.60 5.55 14.97
C GLY A 110 -13.21 5.49 16.42
N GLU A 111 -13.90 4.63 17.14
CA GLU A 111 -13.60 4.32 18.53
C GLU A 111 -13.47 2.82 18.69
N ASN A 112 -12.46 2.39 19.45
CA ASN A 112 -12.29 1.00 19.85
C ASN A 112 -11.97 0.96 21.34
N ASN A 113 -12.78 0.22 22.10
CA ASN A 113 -12.69 0.14 23.56
C ASN A 113 -12.65 1.52 24.26
N GLY A 114 -13.40 2.48 23.73
CA GLY A 114 -13.47 3.85 24.27
C GLY A 114 -12.30 4.74 23.89
N TYR A 115 -11.32 4.26 23.12
CA TYR A 115 -10.21 5.08 22.63
C TYR A 115 -10.44 5.50 21.17
N PRO A 116 -10.10 6.75 20.79
CA PRO A 116 -10.15 7.19 19.40
C PRO A 116 -9.09 6.45 18.57
N ILE A 117 -9.45 6.01 17.37
CA ILE A 117 -8.58 5.24 16.48
C ILE A 117 -8.57 5.79 15.06
N LEU A 118 -7.45 5.58 14.37
CA LEU A 118 -7.33 5.75 12.92
C LEU A 118 -7.49 4.40 12.24
N CYS A 119 -8.29 4.33 11.19
CA CYS A 119 -8.50 3.12 10.39
C CYS A 119 -8.13 3.30 8.93
N GLY A 120 -7.75 2.19 8.31
CA GLY A 120 -7.70 2.03 6.86
C GLY A 120 -8.84 1.13 6.41
N VAL A 121 -9.61 1.58 5.42
CA VAL A 121 -10.77 0.88 4.90
C VAL A 121 -10.81 0.90 3.37
N SER A 122 -11.52 -0.06 2.78
CA SER A 122 -11.58 -0.26 1.33
C SER A 122 -12.62 0.64 0.68
N ASN A 123 -13.75 0.90 1.37
CA ASN A 123 -14.87 1.66 0.85
C ASN A 123 -15.41 2.69 1.85
N VAL A 124 -16.09 3.70 1.33
CA VAL A 124 -16.91 4.61 2.14
C VAL A 124 -18.07 3.82 2.75
N GLY A 125 -18.28 3.98 4.05
CA GLY A 125 -19.30 3.25 4.82
C GLY A 125 -18.78 2.02 5.55
N ASP A 126 -17.57 1.54 5.23
CA ASP A 126 -16.92 0.48 6.00
C ASP A 126 -16.67 0.95 7.44
N PRO A 127 -16.84 0.07 8.45
CA PRO A 127 -16.68 0.44 9.85
C PRO A 127 -15.22 0.79 10.18
N CYS A 128 -15.02 1.76 11.06
CA CYS A 128 -13.73 2.04 11.69
C CYS A 128 -13.74 1.51 13.14
N ASP A 129 -13.16 0.33 13.31
CA ASP A 129 -13.19 -0.52 14.50
C ASP A 129 -11.83 -1.23 14.68
N GLY A 130 -11.76 -2.22 15.56
CA GLY A 130 -10.53 -2.97 15.84
C GLY A 130 -9.90 -3.68 14.63
N ASP A 131 -10.71 -4.12 13.65
CA ASP A 131 -10.24 -4.89 12.49
C ASP A 131 -9.67 -3.99 11.39
N SER A 132 -10.22 -2.78 11.29
CA SER A 132 -9.77 -1.72 10.39
C SER A 132 -8.72 -0.80 11.03
N GLN A 133 -8.43 -0.95 12.33
CA GLN A 133 -7.52 -0.10 13.08
C GLN A 133 -6.06 -0.17 12.63
N LEU A 134 -5.54 0.98 12.19
CA LEU A 134 -4.12 1.23 11.96
C LEU A 134 -3.40 1.56 13.28
N PHE A 135 -3.91 2.51 14.07
CA PHE A 135 -3.36 2.82 15.40
C PHE A 135 -4.31 3.61 16.31
N THR A 136 -4.02 3.59 17.61
CA THR A 136 -4.77 4.35 18.63
C THR A 136 -4.23 5.77 18.77
N LEU A 137 -5.14 6.73 18.76
CA LEU A 137 -4.87 8.15 19.01
C LEU A 137 -4.88 8.40 20.52
N LYS A 138 -4.09 9.37 20.99
CA LYS A 138 -4.16 9.79 22.39
C LYS A 138 -5.50 10.48 22.64
N HIS A 139 -6.05 10.32 23.84
CA HIS A 139 -7.18 11.13 24.26
C HIS A 139 -6.80 12.61 24.28
N HIS A 140 -7.65 13.44 23.69
CA HIS A 140 -7.67 14.87 23.91
C HIS A 140 -8.89 15.20 24.77
N ALA A 141 -8.82 16.29 25.55
CA ALA A 141 -9.91 16.72 26.43
C ALA A 141 -11.22 17.02 25.69
N ASP A 142 -11.15 17.26 24.37
CA ASP A 142 -12.31 17.38 23.48
C ASP A 142 -12.14 16.40 22.29
N PRO A 143 -12.99 15.36 22.18
CA PRO A 143 -12.97 14.41 21.07
C PRO A 143 -13.13 15.09 19.70
N LYS A 144 -13.87 16.20 19.61
CA LYS A 144 -14.06 16.96 18.35
C LYS A 144 -12.77 17.57 17.84
N VAL A 145 -11.82 17.86 18.74
CA VAL A 145 -10.51 18.42 18.38
C VAL A 145 -9.64 17.38 17.68
N ILE A 146 -9.83 16.08 17.91
CA ILE A 146 -9.07 15.03 17.21
C ILE A 146 -9.44 15.02 15.73
N HIS A 147 -10.74 15.06 15.41
CA HIS A 147 -11.22 15.11 14.04
C HIS A 147 -10.79 16.39 13.33
N THR A 148 -10.94 17.57 13.97
CA THR A 148 -10.59 18.86 13.36
C THR A 148 -9.08 19.05 13.19
N ARG A 149 -8.28 18.64 14.18
CA ARG A 149 -6.83 18.89 14.15
C ARG A 149 -6.12 17.89 13.25
N LEU A 150 -6.60 16.66 13.17
CA LEU A 150 -6.05 15.67 12.25
C LEU A 150 -6.58 15.89 10.84
N SER A 151 -7.84 16.30 10.63
CA SER A 151 -8.26 16.79 9.31
C SER A 151 -7.39 17.97 8.88
N GLN A 152 -7.16 18.99 9.71
CA GLN A 152 -6.26 20.10 9.39
C GLN A 152 -4.82 19.67 9.06
N VAL A 153 -4.25 18.72 9.81
CA VAL A 153 -2.90 18.18 9.57
C VAL A 153 -2.84 17.33 8.28
N LEU A 154 -3.90 16.62 7.94
CA LEU A 154 -4.02 15.82 6.74
C LEU A 154 -4.46 16.64 5.51
N SER A 155 -5.04 17.83 5.73
CA SER A 155 -5.65 18.63 4.67
C SER A 155 -4.66 19.53 3.96
N GLY A 156 -3.59 20.01 4.61
CA GLY A 156 -2.68 21.03 4.06
C GLY A 156 -3.36 22.38 3.78
N GLU A 157 -4.48 22.38 3.05
CA GLU A 157 -5.44 23.46 2.79
C GLU A 157 -6.73 22.98 2.04
N SER A 158 -7.05 21.67 1.99
CA SER A 158 -8.06 21.17 1.04
C SER A 158 -9.53 21.25 1.51
N SER A 159 -10.33 21.97 0.71
CA SER A 159 -11.76 22.26 0.87
C SER A 159 -12.70 21.13 0.40
N ASP A 160 -12.21 19.88 0.32
CA ASP A 160 -12.89 18.77 -0.38
C ASP A 160 -13.08 17.54 0.54
N MET A 161 -13.32 17.76 1.84
CA MET A 161 -13.92 16.72 2.68
C MET A 161 -15.33 16.44 2.14
N LEU A 162 -15.46 15.38 1.34
CA LEU A 162 -16.75 14.80 0.98
C LEU A 162 -17.42 14.26 2.25
N MET A 163 -18.06 15.16 2.99
CA MET A 163 -19.03 14.84 4.03
C MET A 163 -20.27 14.27 3.34
N GLN A 164 -20.23 13.00 2.97
CA GLN A 164 -21.39 12.30 2.43
C GLN A 164 -22.01 11.41 3.50
N SER A 165 -23.32 11.63 3.68
CA SER A 165 -24.23 10.97 4.61
C SER A 165 -24.15 11.45 6.06
N SER A 166 -25.16 12.22 6.48
CA SER A 166 -26.02 12.08 7.68
C SER A 166 -25.53 11.34 8.94
N GLY A 167 -24.23 11.27 9.19
CA GLY A 167 -23.60 10.43 10.19
C GLY A 167 -22.17 10.89 10.45
N THR A 168 -21.74 10.78 11.69
CA THR A 168 -20.60 11.44 12.33
C THR A 168 -19.21 11.05 11.80
N GLN A 169 -19.13 10.30 10.69
CA GLN A 169 -17.94 9.56 10.25
C GLN A 169 -17.34 10.13 8.95
N ALA A 170 -16.09 10.60 9.00
CA ALA A 170 -15.39 11.12 7.83
C ALA A 170 -14.56 10.02 7.12
N TYR A 171 -14.53 10.07 5.80
CA TYR A 171 -13.71 9.20 4.95
C TYR A 171 -12.84 10.04 4.03
N ILE A 172 -11.53 9.83 4.06
CA ILE A 172 -10.54 10.60 3.30
C ILE A 172 -9.81 9.64 2.36
N SER A 173 -9.78 9.93 1.06
CA SER A 173 -8.99 9.13 0.10
C SER A 173 -7.52 9.11 0.52
N PHE A 174 -6.96 7.91 0.62
CA PHE A 174 -5.57 7.75 1.02
C PHE A 174 -4.59 8.26 -0.04
N GLU A 175 -4.92 8.15 -1.33
CA GLU A 175 -4.11 8.69 -2.42
C GLU A 175 -4.04 10.23 -2.37
N LYS A 176 -5.19 10.89 -2.25
CA LYS A 176 -5.26 12.35 -2.05
C LYS A 176 -4.50 12.80 -0.81
N LEU A 177 -4.47 11.96 0.23
CA LEU A 177 -3.71 12.24 1.43
C LEU A 177 -2.20 12.28 1.14
N LEU A 178 -1.68 11.29 0.42
CA LEU A 178 -0.26 11.22 0.07
C LEU A 178 0.21 12.37 -0.84
N GLU A 179 -0.67 12.95 -1.65
CA GLU A 179 -0.37 14.13 -2.48
C GLU A 179 0.03 15.37 -1.66
N ASN A 180 -0.50 15.50 -0.44
CA ASN A 180 -0.30 16.69 0.39
C ASN A 180 0.72 16.48 1.51
N MET A 181 1.32 15.28 1.61
CA MET A 181 2.26 14.97 2.68
C MET A 181 3.67 15.53 2.42
N PRO A 182 4.40 15.92 3.48
CA PRO A 182 5.79 16.36 3.35
C PRO A 182 6.69 15.23 2.84
N VAL A 183 7.45 15.53 1.79
CA VAL A 183 8.61 14.73 1.35
C VAL A 183 9.70 14.82 2.41
N VAL A 184 10.32 13.68 2.73
CA VAL A 184 11.41 13.58 3.69
C VAL A 184 12.53 12.73 3.14
N ASP A 185 13.76 13.05 3.53
CA ASP A 185 14.90 12.16 3.34
C ASP A 185 14.97 11.21 4.56
N PRO A 186 14.76 9.89 4.41
CA PRO A 186 14.96 8.96 5.51
C PRO A 186 16.42 8.99 5.93
N VAL A 187 16.65 8.92 7.24
CA VAL A 187 18.01 8.77 7.76
C VAL A 187 18.49 7.37 7.41
N ASN A 188 19.33 7.27 6.38
CA ASN A 188 20.00 6.02 6.02
C ASN A 188 21.09 5.74 7.06
N ASN A 189 20.87 4.71 7.88
CA ASN A 189 21.90 4.15 8.74
C ASN A 189 22.81 3.27 7.85
N ASN A 190 23.80 3.90 7.23
CA ASN A 190 24.87 3.24 6.49
C ASN A 190 25.92 2.71 7.46
#